data_AF-A0AAV9UX88-F1
#
_entry.id   AF-A0AAV9UX88-F1
#
_cell.length_a   1.000
_cell.length_b   1.000
_cell.length_c   1.000
_cell.angle_alpha   90.00
_cell.angle_beta   90.00
_cell.angle_gamma   90.00
#
_symmetry.space_group_name_H-M   'P 1'
#
loop_
_entity.id
_entity.type
_entity.pdbx_description
1 polymer ?
#
loop_
_entity_poly.entity_id
_entity_poly.type
_entity_poly.pdbx_seq_one_letter_code
_entity_poly.pdbx_strand_id
1 'polypeptide(L)'
;MSSWISPPPPPPEHPLLRAYNSLKLRIADVTSLPPSAIDIILPSITAATATLTLVYVYRNFLKRYPDSNSLPPHFFRRKGLYGKVVSVGDADNFRLFHTPGGRLTGWGWLRQIPEGRRTLKGQTIHIRIAGVDAPEGAHFGKPSQPHSSESLTYLSNLLTTHNVRAHLLRRDQYERVVCSVSMKRNGLLGLLGFKQDVGLLMLKAGMAQVYEGTYGIEFGRRQGMEEKYRAAEEEARVKKLGIWGLKGKYESPGQYKARFGGKEGPFTPSTSISEKGKESTGEKVKGKRGVSSSSAPISLGEEKPAGKRKVAPITTVVKVVKRRKNDKGLK
;
A
#
# COMPACT_ATOMS: atom_id res chain seq x y z
N MET A 1 -15.05 11.64 -94.20
CA MET A 1 -14.37 12.07 -92.95
C MET A 1 -15.20 11.58 -91.78
N SER A 2 -14.72 10.57 -91.05
CA SER A 2 -15.33 10.10 -89.79
C SER A 2 -14.21 9.97 -88.76
N SER A 3 -14.01 11.02 -87.99
CA SER A 3 -13.03 11.04 -86.90
C SER A 3 -13.51 10.14 -85.77
N TRP A 4 -12.84 9.01 -85.58
CA TRP A 4 -12.93 8.21 -84.37
C TRP A 4 -12.35 9.03 -83.21
N ILE A 5 -13.23 9.61 -82.41
CA ILE A 5 -12.88 10.25 -81.16
C ILE A 5 -12.91 9.16 -80.11
N SER A 6 -11.73 8.71 -79.66
CA SER A 6 -11.63 7.79 -78.53
C SER A 6 -12.39 8.38 -77.33
N PRO A 7 -13.21 7.58 -76.62
CA PRO A 7 -13.91 8.07 -75.44
C PRO A 7 -12.90 8.57 -74.40
N PRO A 8 -13.25 9.64 -73.65
CA PRO A 8 -12.36 10.18 -72.63
C PRO A 8 -12.03 9.11 -71.58
N PRO A 9 -10.81 9.16 -70.98
CA PRO A 9 -10.44 8.22 -69.94
C PRO A 9 -11.45 8.30 -68.78
N PRO A 10 -11.78 7.15 -68.16
CA PRO A 10 -12.72 7.15 -67.04
C PRO A 10 -12.19 8.04 -65.90
N PRO A 11 -13.10 8.71 -65.17
CA PRO A 11 -12.70 9.58 -64.07
C PRO A 11 -11.92 8.79 -63.00
N PRO A 12 -10.97 9.43 -62.30
CA PRO A 12 -10.18 8.78 -61.27
C PRO A 12 -11.10 8.25 -60.17
N GLU A 13 -10.98 6.95 -59.86
CA GLU A 13 -11.79 6.30 -58.83
C GLU A 13 -11.66 7.03 -57.50
N HIS A 14 -12.80 7.27 -56.84
CA HIS A 14 -12.81 7.89 -55.52
C HIS A 14 -12.00 7.04 -54.55
N PRO A 15 -11.09 7.62 -53.73
CA PRO A 15 -10.18 6.86 -52.88
C PRO A 15 -10.89 5.90 -51.92
N LEU A 16 -12.10 6.24 -51.49
CA LEU A 16 -12.95 5.37 -50.66
C LEU A 16 -13.46 4.13 -51.40
N LEU A 17 -13.82 4.26 -52.68
CA LEU A 17 -14.28 3.12 -53.50
C LEU A 17 -13.13 2.16 -53.79
N ARG A 18 -11.94 2.70 -54.07
CA ARG A 18 -10.72 1.89 -54.22
C ARG A 18 -10.39 1.14 -52.93
N ALA A 19 -10.48 1.82 -51.77
CA ALA A 19 -10.27 1.18 -50.47
C ALA A 19 -11.30 0.09 -50.21
N TYR A 20 -12.59 0.35 -50.46
CA TYR A 20 -13.66 -0.63 -50.32
C TYR A 20 -13.48 -1.86 -51.21
N ASN A 21 -13.20 -1.67 -52.51
CA ASN A 21 -12.96 -2.76 -53.44
C ASN A 21 -11.71 -3.57 -53.06
N SER A 22 -10.65 -2.90 -52.59
CA SER A 22 -9.45 -3.58 -52.09
C SER A 22 -9.73 -4.43 -50.85
N LEU A 23 -10.58 -3.95 -49.94
CA LEU A 23 -10.98 -4.68 -48.74
C LEU A 23 -11.86 -5.88 -49.11
N LYS A 24 -12.83 -5.67 -50.02
CA LYS A 24 -13.74 -6.71 -50.51
C LYS A 24 -12.99 -7.88 -51.15
N LEU A 25 -11.99 -7.61 -51.99
CA LEU A 25 -11.15 -8.63 -52.61
C LEU A 25 -10.32 -9.39 -51.56
N ARG A 26 -9.69 -8.68 -50.62
CA ARG A 26 -8.93 -9.30 -49.53
C ARG A 26 -9.78 -10.19 -48.61
N ILE A 27 -11.03 -9.81 -48.36
CA ILE A 27 -11.96 -10.62 -47.57
C ILE A 27 -12.39 -11.87 -48.36
N ALA A 28 -12.65 -11.75 -49.67
CA ALA A 28 -13.00 -12.88 -50.52
C ALA A 28 -11.88 -13.94 -50.56
N ASP A 29 -10.63 -13.51 -50.62
CA ASP A 29 -9.45 -14.40 -50.57
C ASP A 29 -9.29 -15.11 -49.21
N VAL A 30 -9.74 -14.49 -48.12
CA VAL A 30 -9.74 -15.14 -46.79
C VAL A 30 -10.85 -16.19 -46.68
N THR A 31 -11.99 -15.98 -47.34
CA THR A 31 -13.09 -16.95 -47.37
C THR A 31 -12.88 -18.12 -48.33
N SER A 32 -11.91 -18.03 -49.24
CA SER A 32 -11.53 -19.10 -50.16
C SER A 32 -10.41 -20.01 -49.61
N LEU A 33 -9.97 -19.80 -48.37
CA LEU A 33 -8.95 -20.62 -47.73
C LEU A 33 -9.42 -22.09 -47.62
N PRO A 34 -8.52 -23.07 -47.84
CA PRO A 34 -8.86 -24.48 -47.65
C PRO A 34 -9.23 -24.73 -46.18
N PRO A 35 -10.18 -25.64 -45.88
CA PRO A 35 -10.60 -25.93 -44.51
C PRO A 35 -9.44 -26.24 -43.55
N SER A 36 -8.38 -26.90 -44.03
CA SER A 36 -7.17 -27.20 -43.25
C SER A 36 -6.38 -25.96 -42.80
N ALA A 37 -6.44 -24.86 -43.56
CA ALA A 37 -5.82 -23.60 -43.15
C ALA A 37 -6.61 -22.94 -42.01
N ILE A 38 -7.95 -23.07 -42.01
CA ILE A 38 -8.81 -22.56 -40.93
C ILE A 38 -8.48 -23.28 -39.61
N ASP A 39 -8.26 -24.61 -39.65
CA ASP A 39 -7.91 -25.43 -38.49
C ASP A 39 -6.57 -25.03 -37.84
N ILE A 40 -5.67 -24.36 -38.58
CA ILE A 40 -4.38 -23.88 -38.06
C ILE A 40 -4.47 -22.41 -37.64
N ILE A 41 -5.09 -21.57 -38.49
CA ILE A 41 -5.14 -20.12 -38.30
C ILE A 41 -6.02 -19.77 -37.08
N LEU A 42 -7.16 -20.43 -36.91
CA LEU A 42 -8.10 -20.12 -35.85
C LEU A 42 -7.51 -20.39 -34.44
N PRO A 43 -6.91 -21.57 -34.14
CA PRO A 43 -6.19 -21.78 -32.88
C PRO A 43 -4.99 -20.82 -32.70
N SER A 44 -4.27 -20.50 -33.77
CA SER A 44 -3.11 -19.61 -33.69
C SER A 44 -3.49 -18.17 -33.32
N ILE A 45 -4.52 -17.62 -33.98
CA ILE A 45 -5.03 -16.26 -33.69
C ILE A 45 -5.65 -16.22 -32.29
N THR A 46 -6.43 -17.25 -31.92
CA THR A 46 -7.04 -17.30 -30.58
C THR A 46 -5.98 -17.40 -29.49
N ALA A 47 -4.94 -18.23 -29.65
CA ALA A 47 -3.82 -18.32 -28.71
C ALA A 47 -3.04 -17.00 -28.61
N ALA A 48 -2.74 -16.35 -29.73
CA ALA A 48 -2.04 -15.06 -29.74
C ALA A 48 -2.88 -13.97 -29.04
N THR A 49 -4.17 -13.88 -29.37
CA THR A 49 -5.10 -12.91 -28.78
C THR A 49 -5.30 -13.16 -27.29
N ALA A 50 -5.46 -14.42 -26.87
CA ALA A 50 -5.56 -14.81 -25.48
C ALA A 50 -4.29 -14.44 -24.70
N THR A 51 -3.11 -14.69 -25.27
CA THR A 51 -1.82 -14.36 -24.64
C THR A 51 -1.66 -12.86 -24.46
N LEU A 52 -1.91 -12.06 -25.50
CA LEU A 52 -1.86 -10.60 -25.42
C LEU A 52 -2.86 -10.05 -24.41
N THR A 53 -4.07 -10.59 -24.37
CA THR A 53 -5.12 -10.21 -23.42
C THR A 53 -4.69 -10.54 -21.99
N LEU A 54 -4.13 -11.73 -21.74
CA LEU A 54 -3.64 -12.13 -20.43
C LEU A 54 -2.49 -11.22 -19.95
N VAL A 55 -1.55 -10.90 -20.83
CA VAL A 55 -0.44 -9.98 -20.52
C VAL A 55 -0.97 -8.57 -20.22
N TYR A 56 -1.91 -8.06 -21.01
CA TYR A 56 -2.54 -6.76 -20.78
C TYR A 56 -3.27 -6.72 -19.43
N VAL A 57 -4.11 -7.73 -19.15
CA VAL A 57 -4.85 -7.85 -17.89
C VAL A 57 -3.90 -7.95 -16.71
N TYR A 58 -2.85 -8.75 -16.83
CA TYR A 58 -1.84 -8.90 -15.79
C TYR A 58 -1.15 -7.57 -15.48
N ARG A 59 -0.64 -6.88 -16.51
CA ARG A 59 0.11 -5.63 -16.35
C ARG A 59 -0.75 -4.50 -15.80
N ASN A 60 -2.02 -4.39 -16.23
CA ASN A 60 -2.87 -3.26 -15.87
C ASN A 60 -3.63 -3.46 -14.54
N PHE A 61 -4.00 -4.71 -14.20
CA PHE A 61 -4.88 -5.01 -13.07
C PHE A 61 -4.28 -5.96 -12.02
N LEU A 62 -3.43 -6.92 -12.40
CA LEU A 62 -2.94 -7.97 -11.49
C LEU A 62 -1.52 -7.76 -10.97
N LYS A 63 -0.77 -6.81 -11.56
CA LYS A 63 0.59 -6.48 -11.13
C LYS A 63 0.56 -5.93 -9.70
N ARG A 64 1.38 -6.52 -8.84
CA ARG A 64 1.59 -6.06 -7.46
C ARG A 64 2.68 -4.97 -7.40
N TYR A 65 2.52 -4.05 -6.46
CA TYR A 65 3.40 -2.94 -6.14
C TYR A 65 3.76 -3.10 -4.66
N PRO A 66 5.02 -3.45 -4.33
CA PRO A 66 5.41 -3.78 -2.96
C PRO A 66 5.57 -2.54 -2.06
N ASP A 67 5.99 -1.41 -2.61
CA ASP A 67 6.32 -0.19 -1.86
C ASP A 67 5.83 1.08 -2.55
N SER A 68 5.74 2.19 -1.83
CA SER A 68 5.33 3.49 -2.36
C SER A 68 6.23 3.97 -3.51
N ASN A 69 7.53 3.66 -3.45
CA ASN A 69 8.50 3.94 -4.52
C ASN A 69 8.19 3.23 -5.84
N SER A 70 7.57 2.05 -5.77
CA SER A 70 7.23 1.27 -6.96
C SER A 70 6.00 1.80 -7.71
N LEU A 71 5.28 2.77 -7.14
CA LEU A 71 4.06 3.32 -7.72
C LEU A 71 4.38 4.33 -8.83
N PRO A 72 3.87 4.11 -10.06
CA PRO A 72 4.04 5.08 -11.13
C PRO A 72 3.39 6.43 -10.80
N PRO A 73 4.03 7.58 -11.10
CA PRO A 73 3.48 8.90 -10.84
C PRO A 73 2.11 9.17 -11.50
N HIS A 74 1.85 8.57 -12.66
CA HIS A 74 0.57 8.72 -13.36
C HIS A 74 -0.60 7.97 -12.69
N PHE A 75 -0.36 7.17 -11.65
CA PHE A 75 -1.42 6.50 -10.91
C PHE A 75 -2.11 7.42 -9.90
N PHE A 76 -1.41 8.42 -9.40
CA PHE A 76 -1.94 9.39 -8.45
C PHE A 76 -3.13 10.13 -9.08
N ARG A 77 -4.21 10.30 -8.31
CA ARG A 77 -5.52 10.85 -8.69
C ARG A 77 -6.33 10.02 -9.69
N ARG A 78 -5.79 8.92 -10.25
CA ARG A 78 -6.46 8.09 -11.25
C ARG A 78 -6.81 6.68 -10.75
N LYS A 79 -5.86 6.01 -10.10
CA LYS A 79 -6.00 4.61 -9.67
C LYS A 79 -6.17 4.50 -8.15
N GLY A 80 -6.83 3.41 -7.74
CA GLY A 80 -6.88 2.99 -6.35
C GLY A 80 -6.26 1.60 -6.20
N LEU A 81 -5.48 1.43 -5.15
CA LEU A 81 -4.89 0.15 -4.76
C LEU A 81 -5.87 -0.61 -3.88
N TYR A 82 -5.85 -1.93 -3.98
CA TYR A 82 -6.68 -2.81 -3.18
C TYR A 82 -5.79 -3.76 -2.41
N GLY A 83 -5.96 -3.83 -1.09
CA GLY A 83 -5.02 -4.54 -0.24
C GLY A 83 -5.56 -4.90 1.13
N LYS A 84 -4.82 -5.76 1.82
CA LYS A 84 -5.04 -6.08 3.24
C LYS A 84 -4.24 -5.10 4.10
N VAL A 85 -4.86 -4.58 5.15
CA VAL A 85 -4.13 -3.79 6.16
C VAL A 85 -3.35 -4.74 7.05
N VAL A 86 -2.06 -4.49 7.21
CA VAL A 86 -1.16 -5.41 7.91
C VAL A 86 -0.75 -4.88 9.28
N SER A 87 -0.57 -3.57 9.39
CA SER A 87 -0.25 -2.92 10.67
C SER A 87 -0.74 -1.49 10.68
N VAL A 88 -1.26 -1.07 11.82
CA VAL A 88 -1.60 0.33 12.11
C VAL A 88 -0.56 0.82 13.13
N GLY A 89 0.24 1.80 12.72
CA GLY A 89 1.33 2.34 13.55
C GLY A 89 0.94 3.62 14.27
N ASP A 90 0.17 4.47 13.57
CA ASP A 90 -0.32 5.75 14.06
C ASP A 90 -1.84 5.81 13.89
N ALA A 91 -2.49 6.74 14.58
CA ALA A 91 -3.94 6.88 14.53
C ALA A 91 -4.48 7.43 13.20
N ASP A 92 -3.62 7.90 12.27
CA ASP A 92 -3.99 8.41 10.93
C ASP A 92 -3.26 7.68 9.78
N ASN A 93 -2.39 6.72 10.10
CA ASN A 93 -1.53 6.01 9.14
C ASN A 93 -1.59 4.50 9.30
N PHE A 94 -1.43 3.77 8.20
CA PHE A 94 -1.33 2.31 8.23
C PHE A 94 -0.47 1.75 7.09
N ARG A 95 -0.06 0.49 7.24
CA ARG A 95 0.67 -0.27 6.21
C ARG A 95 -0.28 -1.16 5.44
N LEU A 96 -0.32 -0.96 4.13
CA LEU A 96 -1.14 -1.72 3.19
C LEU A 96 -0.27 -2.74 2.43
N PHE A 97 -0.68 -4.00 2.45
CA PHE A 97 -0.14 -5.01 1.55
C PHE A 97 -1.05 -5.10 0.32
N HIS A 98 -0.54 -4.66 -0.84
CA HIS A 98 -1.32 -4.62 -2.08
C HIS A 98 -1.61 -6.04 -2.59
N THR A 99 -2.89 -6.37 -2.72
CA THR A 99 -3.42 -7.66 -3.16
C THR A 99 -4.31 -7.44 -4.39
N PRO A 100 -3.75 -7.18 -5.57
CA PRO A 100 -4.53 -6.83 -6.76
C PRO A 100 -5.56 -7.91 -7.10
N GLY A 101 -6.83 -7.52 -7.19
CA GLY A 101 -7.98 -8.42 -7.44
C GLY A 101 -8.46 -9.25 -6.24
N GLY A 102 -7.75 -9.21 -5.10
CA GLY A 102 -8.19 -9.84 -3.86
C GLY A 102 -8.45 -11.35 -4.00
N ARG A 103 -9.51 -11.83 -3.35
CA ARG A 103 -9.84 -13.27 -3.35
C ARG A 103 -10.08 -13.83 -4.75
N LEU A 104 -10.57 -13.01 -5.70
CA LEU A 104 -10.83 -13.46 -7.09
C LEU A 104 -9.56 -13.86 -7.83
N THR A 105 -8.41 -13.34 -7.43
CA THR A 105 -7.12 -13.54 -8.11
C THR A 105 -6.16 -14.41 -7.30
N GLY A 106 -6.71 -15.21 -6.39
CA GLY A 106 -5.97 -16.19 -5.60
C GLY A 106 -5.54 -15.71 -4.22
N TRP A 107 -5.70 -14.43 -3.85
CA TRP A 107 -5.21 -13.95 -2.56
C TRP A 107 -6.00 -14.57 -1.40
N GLY A 108 -5.28 -15.24 -0.50
CA GLY A 108 -5.82 -15.94 0.67
C GLY A 108 -6.10 -17.44 0.49
N TRP A 109 -6.03 -17.98 -0.73
CA TRP A 109 -6.23 -19.43 -0.98
C TRP A 109 -5.18 -20.05 -1.92
N LEU A 110 -4.71 -19.30 -2.92
CA LEU A 110 -3.58 -19.69 -3.79
C LEU A 110 -2.32 -18.87 -3.48
N ARG A 111 -2.48 -17.56 -3.28
CA ARG A 111 -1.43 -16.61 -2.94
C ARG A 111 -1.54 -16.26 -1.46
N GLN A 112 -0.62 -16.75 -0.64
CA GLN A 112 -0.58 -16.46 0.78
C GLN A 112 -0.20 -15.00 1.04
N ILE A 113 -0.81 -14.41 2.06
CA ILE A 113 -0.47 -13.07 2.53
C ILE A 113 0.49 -13.24 3.72
N PRO A 114 1.72 -12.71 3.65
CA PRO A 114 2.68 -12.86 4.73
C PRO A 114 2.22 -12.10 5.98
N GLU A 115 2.39 -12.71 7.15
CA GLU A 115 2.06 -12.10 8.45
C GLU A 115 3.30 -11.72 9.26
N GLY A 116 4.46 -12.32 8.94
CA GLY A 116 5.70 -12.07 9.66
C GLY A 116 6.27 -10.67 9.42
N ARG A 117 6.62 -9.97 10.51
CA ARG A 117 7.24 -8.62 10.43
C ARG A 117 8.47 -8.57 9.50
N ARG A 118 9.29 -9.62 9.53
CA ARG A 118 10.50 -9.74 8.67
C ARG A 118 10.14 -9.83 7.19
N THR A 119 9.13 -10.63 6.84
CA THR A 119 8.67 -10.83 5.46
C THR A 119 7.92 -9.63 4.89
N LEU A 120 7.40 -8.76 5.76
CA LEU A 120 6.64 -7.57 5.39
C LEU A 120 7.52 -6.33 5.16
N LYS A 121 8.78 -6.38 5.59
CA LYS A 121 9.72 -5.26 5.41
C LYS A 121 9.93 -4.99 3.91
N GLY A 122 9.68 -3.75 3.47
CA GLY A 122 9.78 -3.36 2.05
C GLY A 122 8.71 -3.99 1.15
N GLN A 123 7.67 -4.61 1.73
CA GLN A 123 6.59 -5.29 1.00
C GLN A 123 5.22 -4.66 1.27
N THR A 124 5.20 -3.50 1.94
CA THR A 124 4.00 -2.75 2.29
C THR A 124 4.11 -1.30 1.87
N ILE A 125 3.00 -0.72 1.46
CA ILE A 125 2.89 0.70 1.13
C ILE A 125 2.41 1.43 2.38
N HIS A 126 3.13 2.49 2.77
CA HIS A 126 2.73 3.35 3.88
C HIS A 126 1.64 4.32 3.42
N ILE A 127 0.44 4.20 3.97
CA ILE A 127 -0.74 5.00 3.61
C ILE A 127 -1.04 6.00 4.73
N ARG A 128 -1.22 7.28 4.36
CA ARG A 128 -1.79 8.34 5.22
C ARG A 128 -3.22 8.61 4.79
N ILE A 129 -4.15 8.66 5.75
CA ILE A 129 -5.55 8.96 5.46
C ILE A 129 -5.68 10.45 5.11
N ALA A 130 -6.32 10.74 3.98
CA ALA A 130 -6.47 12.10 3.47
C ALA A 130 -7.54 12.89 4.25
N GLY A 131 -7.25 14.14 4.56
CA GLY A 131 -8.19 15.11 5.16
C GLY A 131 -8.52 14.89 6.64
N VAL A 132 -7.80 13.99 7.31
CA VAL A 132 -8.02 13.63 8.71
C VAL A 132 -6.71 13.74 9.47
N ASP A 133 -6.76 14.32 10.67
CA ASP A 133 -5.62 14.42 11.59
C ASP A 133 -6.04 13.88 12.96
N ALA A 134 -5.32 12.87 13.44
CA ALA A 134 -5.65 12.20 14.70
C ALA A 134 -4.74 12.70 15.83
N PRO A 135 -5.13 12.51 17.11
CA PRO A 135 -4.29 12.91 18.23
C PRO A 135 -2.93 12.20 18.24
N GLU A 136 -1.87 12.99 18.40
CA GLU A 136 -0.50 12.49 18.36
C GLU A 136 -0.20 11.56 19.54
N GLY A 137 0.39 10.40 19.23
CA GLY A 137 0.81 9.43 20.22
C GLY A 137 2.10 9.85 20.93
N ALA A 138 2.44 9.15 22.02
CA ALA A 138 3.73 9.35 22.67
C ALA A 138 4.86 9.00 21.69
N HIS A 139 5.71 9.98 21.36
CA HIS A 139 6.81 9.78 20.41
C HIS A 139 8.06 10.54 20.84
N PHE A 140 9.22 9.88 20.80
CA PHE A 140 10.54 10.46 21.11
C PHE A 140 10.57 11.30 22.41
N GLY A 141 10.02 10.77 23.51
CA GLY A 141 9.99 11.44 24.81
C GLY A 141 8.92 12.53 24.96
N LYS A 142 8.10 12.78 23.93
CA LYS A 142 6.94 13.68 23.99
C LYS A 142 5.73 12.94 24.58
N PRO A 143 4.95 13.57 25.48
CA PRO A 143 3.80 12.94 26.11
C PRO A 143 2.67 12.76 25.09
N SER A 144 1.98 11.62 25.13
CA SER A 144 0.80 11.38 24.26
C SER A 144 -0.27 12.45 24.45
N GLN A 145 -0.94 12.85 23.38
CA GLN A 145 -2.16 13.61 23.48
C GLN A 145 -3.28 12.77 24.13
N PRO A 146 -4.25 13.43 24.79
CA PRO A 146 -5.48 12.76 25.23
C PRO A 146 -6.19 12.07 24.04
N HIS A 147 -6.81 10.91 24.29
CA HIS A 147 -7.48 10.06 23.30
C HIS A 147 -6.62 9.48 22.17
N SER A 148 -5.31 9.71 22.11
CA SER A 148 -4.47 9.13 21.03
C SER A 148 -4.49 7.60 21.01
N SER A 149 -4.42 6.95 22.18
CA SER A 149 -4.50 5.49 22.28
C SER A 149 -5.87 4.94 21.85
N GLU A 150 -6.93 5.67 22.15
CA GLU A 150 -8.30 5.33 21.75
C GLU A 150 -8.48 5.45 20.25
N SER A 151 -7.99 6.54 19.65
CA SER A 151 -8.01 6.75 18.20
C SER A 151 -7.21 5.67 17.46
N LEU A 152 -6.03 5.29 17.98
CA LEU A 152 -5.23 4.20 17.43
C LEU A 152 -5.97 2.86 17.51
N THR A 153 -6.57 2.57 18.66
CA THR A 153 -7.36 1.33 18.88
C THR A 153 -8.57 1.28 17.96
N TYR A 154 -9.27 2.41 17.81
CA TYR A 154 -10.41 2.54 16.91
C TYR A 154 -10.01 2.23 15.47
N LEU A 155 -8.94 2.87 14.97
CA LEU A 155 -8.47 2.64 13.60
C LEU A 155 -7.98 1.20 13.40
N SER A 156 -7.27 0.64 14.38
CA SER A 156 -6.79 -0.74 14.34
C SER A 156 -7.94 -1.74 14.23
N ASN A 157 -8.96 -1.61 15.08
CA ASN A 157 -10.14 -2.46 15.05
C ASN A 157 -10.93 -2.31 13.76
N LEU A 158 -11.01 -1.08 13.23
CA LEU A 158 -11.72 -0.76 12.01
C LEU A 158 -11.04 -1.36 10.76
N LEU A 159 -9.70 -1.43 10.73
CA LEU A 159 -8.95 -1.80 9.53
C LEU A 159 -8.38 -3.23 9.52
N THR A 160 -7.99 -3.78 10.66
CA THR A 160 -7.18 -5.02 10.70
C THR A 160 -7.91 -6.23 10.12
N THR A 161 -9.24 -6.26 10.21
CA THR A 161 -10.05 -7.38 9.71
C THR A 161 -10.54 -7.18 8.27
N HIS A 162 -10.30 -6.01 7.67
CA HIS A 162 -10.89 -5.64 6.38
C HIS A 162 -9.84 -5.43 5.29
N ASN A 163 -10.21 -5.79 4.06
CA ASN A 163 -9.50 -5.33 2.88
C ASN A 163 -10.01 -3.94 2.50
N VAL A 164 -9.08 -3.05 2.19
CA VAL A 164 -9.38 -1.66 1.87
C VAL A 164 -9.01 -1.32 0.43
N ARG A 165 -9.67 -0.29 -0.09
CA ARG A 165 -9.33 0.35 -1.34
C ARG A 165 -8.80 1.76 -1.06
N ALA A 166 -7.50 1.94 -1.24
CA ALA A 166 -6.80 3.20 -1.07
C ALA A 166 -6.69 3.92 -2.42
N HIS A 167 -7.41 5.03 -2.59
CA HIS A 167 -7.33 5.88 -3.76
C HIS A 167 -6.14 6.82 -3.62
N LEU A 168 -5.18 6.69 -4.53
CA LEU A 168 -3.92 7.43 -4.49
C LEU A 168 -4.20 8.89 -4.83
N LEU A 169 -3.79 9.83 -3.99
CA LEU A 169 -3.98 11.27 -4.24
C LEU A 169 -2.63 11.95 -4.45
N ARG A 170 -1.73 11.86 -3.46
CA ARG A 170 -0.38 12.45 -3.50
C ARG A 170 0.65 11.60 -2.78
N ARG A 171 1.92 11.75 -3.14
CA ARG A 171 3.07 11.23 -2.39
C ARG A 171 3.65 12.31 -1.49
N ASP A 172 3.91 11.97 -0.24
CA ASP A 172 4.49 12.86 0.77
C ASP A 172 6.02 12.71 0.86
N GLN A 173 6.68 13.67 1.52
CA GLN A 173 8.13 13.72 1.73
C GLN A 173 8.67 12.53 2.54
N TYR A 174 7.85 11.96 3.42
CA TYR A 174 8.20 10.78 4.22
C TYR A 174 7.92 9.45 3.50
N GLU A 175 7.86 9.48 2.17
CA GLU A 175 7.50 8.34 1.31
C GLU A 175 6.13 7.71 1.61
N ARG A 176 5.28 8.41 2.37
CA ARG A 176 3.88 8.05 2.61
C ARG A 176 3.04 8.41 1.39
N VAL A 177 1.99 7.64 1.17
CA VAL A 177 1.02 7.93 0.11
C VAL A 177 -0.27 8.42 0.76
N VAL A 178 -0.60 9.69 0.52
CA VAL A 178 -1.86 10.29 0.96
C VAL A 178 -2.98 9.70 0.12
N CYS A 179 -3.95 9.08 0.79
CA CYS A 179 -5.03 8.36 0.14
C CYS A 179 -6.39 8.64 0.77
N SER A 180 -7.41 8.69 -0.09
CA SER A 180 -8.79 8.46 0.34
C SER A 180 -9.02 6.96 0.48
N VAL A 181 -9.35 6.51 1.68
CA VAL A 181 -9.44 5.08 1.99
C VAL A 181 -10.91 4.70 2.13
N SER A 182 -11.30 3.68 1.39
CA SER A 182 -12.65 3.13 1.44
C SER A 182 -12.63 1.64 1.77
N MET A 183 -13.61 1.21 2.55
CA MET A 183 -13.83 -0.19 2.88
C MET A 183 -15.25 -0.60 2.52
N LYS A 184 -15.49 -1.90 2.40
CA LYS A 184 -16.86 -2.42 2.28
C LYS A 184 -17.61 -2.17 3.58
N ARG A 185 -18.90 -1.86 3.50
CA ARG A 185 -19.76 -1.84 4.68
C ARG A 185 -19.92 -3.26 5.24
N ASN A 186 -20.28 -3.38 6.51
CA ASN A 186 -20.56 -4.68 7.11
C ASN A 186 -21.95 -5.19 6.67
N GLY A 187 -22.13 -6.51 6.67
CA GLY A 187 -23.42 -7.16 6.37
C GLY A 187 -23.87 -7.09 4.91
N LEU A 188 -25.18 -7.12 4.70
CA LEU A 188 -25.85 -7.13 3.39
C LEU A 188 -25.45 -5.94 2.50
N LEU A 189 -25.26 -4.75 3.09
CA LEU A 189 -24.84 -3.56 2.35
C LEU A 189 -23.43 -3.75 1.72
N GLY A 190 -22.53 -4.43 2.42
CA GLY A 190 -21.22 -4.77 1.87
C GLY A 190 -21.28 -5.78 0.74
N LEU A 191 -22.22 -6.73 0.83
CA LEU A 191 -22.48 -7.73 -0.22
C LEU A 191 -23.03 -7.07 -1.48
N LEU A 192 -23.91 -6.07 -1.33
CA LEU A 192 -24.44 -5.26 -2.45
C LEU A 192 -23.43 -4.24 -3.01
N GLY A 193 -22.20 -4.23 -2.51
CA GLY A 193 -21.11 -3.40 -3.04
C GLY A 193 -21.02 -1.98 -2.46
N PHE A 194 -21.82 -1.64 -1.45
CA PHE A 194 -21.72 -0.33 -0.79
C PHE A 194 -20.40 -0.21 -0.01
N LYS A 195 -19.82 0.98 -0.12
CA LYS A 195 -18.54 1.33 0.51
C LYS A 195 -18.73 2.48 1.48
N GLN A 196 -17.88 2.51 2.49
CA GLN A 196 -17.77 3.59 3.45
C GLN A 196 -16.35 4.14 3.45
N ASP A 197 -16.22 5.45 3.65
CA ASP A 197 -14.93 6.12 3.76
C ASP A 197 -14.43 6.02 5.20
N VAL A 198 -13.16 5.63 5.36
CA VAL A 198 -12.54 5.40 6.67
C VAL A 198 -12.33 6.71 7.42
N GLY A 199 -11.89 7.76 6.71
CA GLY A 199 -11.69 9.08 7.32
C GLY A 199 -13.00 9.66 7.82
N LEU A 200 -14.07 9.51 7.04
CA LEU A 200 -15.42 9.93 7.46
C LEU A 200 -15.89 9.20 8.73
N LEU A 201 -15.60 7.90 8.87
CA LEU A 201 -15.96 7.15 10.08
C LEU A 201 -15.20 7.64 11.31
N MET A 202 -13.91 7.95 11.15
CA MET A 202 -13.09 8.49 12.23
C MET A 202 -13.60 9.85 12.72
N LEU A 203 -13.94 10.75 11.78
CA LEU A 203 -14.50 12.07 12.11
C LEU A 203 -15.84 11.94 12.84
N LYS A 204 -16.75 11.08 12.34
CA LYS A 204 -18.05 10.82 12.98
C LYS A 204 -17.93 10.25 14.39
N ALA A 205 -16.90 9.44 14.64
CA ALA A 205 -16.62 8.87 15.95
C ALA A 205 -15.92 9.85 16.90
N GLY A 206 -15.52 11.04 16.43
CA GLY A 206 -14.73 12.00 17.20
C GLY A 206 -13.31 11.48 17.52
N MET A 207 -12.79 10.54 16.72
CA MET A 207 -11.46 9.96 16.93
C MET A 207 -10.35 10.75 16.21
N ALA A 208 -10.75 11.72 15.38
CA ALA A 208 -9.85 12.61 14.66
C ALA A 208 -10.57 13.92 14.34
N GLN A 209 -9.80 14.94 14.00
CA GLN A 209 -10.29 16.22 13.50
C GLN A 209 -10.02 16.34 11.99
N VAL A 210 -10.67 17.30 11.34
CA VAL A 210 -10.36 17.66 9.96
C VAL A 210 -8.95 18.28 9.91
N TYR A 211 -8.18 17.91 8.90
CA TYR A 211 -6.84 18.47 8.71
C TYR A 211 -6.94 19.91 8.18
N GLU A 212 -6.38 20.87 8.94
CA GLU A 212 -6.46 22.31 8.65
C GLU A 212 -5.14 22.91 8.11
N GLY A 213 -4.11 22.09 7.85
CA GLY A 213 -2.80 22.61 7.47
C GLY A 213 -2.78 23.28 6.09
N THR A 214 -2.07 24.39 5.92
CA THR A 214 -2.04 25.19 4.68
C THR A 214 -1.52 24.44 3.43
N TYR A 215 -0.75 23.37 3.62
CA TYR A 215 -0.14 22.60 2.54
C TYR A 215 -0.59 21.13 2.53
N GLY A 216 -0.83 20.61 1.33
CA GLY A 216 -1.09 19.19 1.11
C GLY A 216 -2.48 18.71 1.54
N ILE A 217 -3.45 19.64 1.66
CA ILE A 217 -4.85 19.31 1.93
C ILE A 217 -5.42 18.58 0.72
N GLU A 218 -5.85 17.34 0.93
CA GLU A 218 -6.61 16.60 -0.07
C GLU A 218 -7.82 15.96 0.61
N PHE A 219 -9.01 16.26 0.09
CA PHE A 219 -10.27 15.75 0.62
C PHE A 219 -10.86 14.73 -0.32
N GLY A 220 -10.69 13.44 -0.02
CA GLY A 220 -11.39 12.37 -0.72
C GLY A 220 -11.12 12.33 -2.24
N ARG A 221 -11.86 11.46 -2.94
CA ARG A 221 -11.93 11.48 -4.43
C ARG A 221 -13.14 12.25 -4.95
N ARG A 222 -14.23 12.29 -4.19
CA ARG A 222 -15.52 12.83 -4.65
C ARG A 222 -15.56 14.33 -4.39
N GLN A 223 -16.21 15.07 -5.29
CA GLN A 223 -16.53 16.48 -5.04
C GLN A 223 -17.45 16.59 -3.81
N GLY A 224 -17.28 17.65 -3.02
CA GLY A 224 -18.04 17.88 -1.78
C GLY A 224 -17.66 16.99 -0.59
N MET A 225 -16.51 16.30 -0.63
CA MET A 225 -16.05 15.50 0.52
C MET A 225 -15.60 16.36 1.70
N GLU A 226 -15.03 17.54 1.44
CA GLU A 226 -14.66 18.51 2.48
C GLU A 226 -15.85 18.92 3.33
N GLU A 227 -16.96 19.31 2.69
CA GLU A 227 -18.20 19.67 3.37
C GLU A 227 -18.73 18.52 4.23
N LYS A 228 -18.69 17.28 3.71
CA LYS A 228 -19.08 16.08 4.46
C LYS A 228 -18.18 15.81 5.66
N TYR A 229 -16.88 16.10 5.55
CA TYR A 229 -15.93 15.93 6.63
C TYR A 229 -16.16 16.96 7.72
N ARG A 230 -16.34 18.23 7.35
CA ARG A 230 -16.67 19.31 8.28
C ARG A 230 -18.02 19.08 8.97
N ALA A 231 -19.04 18.65 8.23
CA ALA A 231 -20.34 18.31 8.80
C ALA A 231 -20.25 17.15 9.79
N ALA A 232 -19.46 16.11 9.48
CA ALA A 232 -19.24 14.99 10.39
C ALA A 232 -18.48 15.39 11.66
N GLU A 233 -17.51 16.30 11.52
CA GLU A 233 -16.79 16.85 12.66
C GLU A 233 -17.70 17.70 13.55
N GLU A 234 -18.52 18.57 12.97
CA GLU A 234 -19.48 19.38 13.71
C GLU A 234 -20.50 18.50 14.45
N GLU A 235 -21.00 17.45 13.80
CA GLU A 235 -21.89 16.48 14.44
C GLU A 235 -21.21 15.80 15.65
N ALA A 236 -19.93 15.42 15.52
CA ALA A 236 -19.17 14.84 16.61
C ALA A 236 -18.88 15.84 17.74
N ARG A 237 -18.67 17.12 17.40
CA ARG A 237 -18.46 18.23 18.33
C ARG A 237 -19.71 18.52 19.16
N VAL A 238 -20.87 18.64 18.51
CA VAL A 238 -22.18 18.82 19.17
C VAL A 238 -22.47 17.65 20.11
N LYS A 239 -22.16 16.42 19.67
CA LYS A 239 -22.35 15.21 20.47
C LYS A 239 -21.25 14.95 21.51
N LYS A 240 -20.20 15.78 21.54
CA LYS A 240 -19.05 15.68 22.46
C LYS A 240 -18.40 14.29 22.45
N LEU A 241 -18.22 13.73 21.24
CA LEU A 241 -17.66 12.39 21.04
C LEU A 241 -16.13 12.42 21.00
N GLY A 242 -15.49 11.42 21.60
CA GLY A 242 -14.04 11.23 21.57
C GLY A 242 -13.27 12.48 22.01
N ILE A 243 -12.41 12.99 21.14
CA ILE A 243 -11.58 14.18 21.38
C ILE A 243 -12.41 15.42 21.75
N TRP A 244 -13.65 15.52 21.28
CA TRP A 244 -14.55 16.65 21.55
C TRP A 244 -15.23 16.59 22.93
N GLY A 245 -15.11 15.46 23.64
CA GLY A 245 -15.58 15.30 25.01
C GLY A 245 -14.65 15.91 26.07
N LEU A 246 -13.44 16.31 25.67
CA LEU A 246 -12.43 16.88 26.57
C LEU A 246 -12.82 18.29 27.02
N LYS A 247 -13.26 18.43 28.27
CA LYS A 247 -13.59 19.73 28.90
C LYS A 247 -12.33 20.59 29.11
N GLY A 248 -11.89 21.32 28.08
CA GLY A 248 -10.77 22.28 28.13
C GLY A 248 -9.36 21.68 28.04
N LYS A 249 -9.24 20.36 27.84
CA LYS A 249 -7.96 19.66 27.62
C LYS A 249 -7.68 19.35 26.15
N TYR A 250 -8.55 19.82 25.26
CA TYR A 250 -8.40 19.63 23.83
C TYR A 250 -7.28 20.53 23.31
N GLU A 251 -6.30 19.94 22.65
CA GLU A 251 -5.24 20.61 21.91
C GLU A 251 -5.23 19.99 20.52
N SER A 252 -5.28 20.80 19.46
CA SER A 252 -5.25 20.24 18.10
C SER A 252 -3.88 19.60 17.81
N PRO A 253 -3.80 18.58 16.94
CA PRO A 253 -2.51 18.00 16.53
C PRO A 253 -1.54 19.05 15.97
N GLY A 254 -2.05 20.06 15.26
CA GLY A 254 -1.25 21.20 14.80
C GLY A 254 -0.68 22.05 15.93
N GLN A 255 -1.49 22.39 16.94
CA GLN A 255 -1.06 23.16 18.12
C GLN A 255 0.00 22.40 18.94
N TYR A 256 -0.22 21.12 19.17
CA TYR A 256 0.75 20.26 19.86
C TYR A 256 2.06 20.16 19.08
N LYS A 257 2.00 19.97 17.75
CA LYS A 257 3.19 19.98 16.90
C LYS A 257 3.91 21.31 16.96
N ALA A 258 3.21 22.45 17.00
CA ALA A 258 3.85 23.76 17.16
C ALA A 258 4.55 23.91 18.53
N ARG A 259 3.89 23.47 19.61
CA ARG A 259 4.43 23.49 20.98
C ARG A 259 5.71 22.67 21.14
N PHE A 260 5.82 21.53 20.46
CA PHE A 260 6.98 20.63 20.57
C PHE A 260 7.92 20.65 19.35
N GLY A 261 7.54 21.30 18.25
CA GLY A 261 8.21 21.25 16.94
C GLY A 261 9.27 22.32 16.71
N GLY A 262 9.40 23.32 17.58
CA GLY A 262 10.46 24.32 17.52
C GLY A 262 11.88 23.81 17.85
N LYS A 263 12.09 22.49 17.99
CA LYS A 263 13.37 21.88 18.45
C LYS A 263 13.90 20.76 17.56
N GLU A 264 13.54 20.69 16.27
CA GLU A 264 14.08 19.66 15.38
C GLU A 264 14.80 20.28 14.17
N GLY A 265 16.14 20.22 14.20
CA GLY A 265 16.98 20.29 13.00
C GLY A 265 16.90 18.97 12.21
N PRO A 266 17.33 18.96 10.94
CA PRO A 266 17.09 17.84 10.02
C PRO A 266 17.76 16.53 10.47
N PHE A 267 16.96 15.45 10.47
CA PHE A 267 17.37 14.09 10.84
C PHE A 267 18.19 13.42 9.72
N THR A 268 19.40 12.96 10.05
CA THR A 268 20.13 11.94 9.29
C THR A 268 19.85 10.56 9.91
N PRO A 269 19.68 9.49 9.11
CA PRO A 269 19.35 8.18 9.63
C PRO A 269 20.62 7.51 10.19
N SER A 270 20.84 7.60 11.50
CA SER A 270 21.92 6.84 12.13
C SER A 270 21.56 5.35 12.21
N THR A 271 22.48 4.56 11.69
CA THR A 271 22.47 3.11 11.66
C THR A 271 22.92 2.56 13.02
N SER A 272 22.49 1.33 13.31
CA SER A 272 23.00 0.38 14.32
C SER A 272 22.76 0.64 15.82
N ILE A 273 22.08 -0.35 16.39
CA ILE A 273 22.07 -0.74 17.79
C ILE A 273 23.42 -1.36 18.15
N SER A 274 24.05 -0.92 19.24
CA SER A 274 24.91 -1.76 20.08
C SER A 274 25.02 -1.19 21.51
N GLU A 275 24.42 -1.97 22.41
CA GLU A 275 24.82 -2.29 23.79
C GLU A 275 24.90 -1.22 24.90
N LYS A 276 24.09 -1.49 25.95
CA LYS A 276 24.24 -0.98 27.32
C LYS A 276 25.41 -1.68 28.02
N GLY A 277 26.19 -0.95 28.82
CA GLY A 277 26.88 -1.55 29.97
C GLY A 277 28.06 -0.78 30.58
N LYS A 278 27.77 -0.17 31.75
CA LYS A 278 28.63 0.08 32.93
C LYS A 278 29.63 1.26 32.96
N GLU A 279 29.37 2.05 33.99
CA GLU A 279 30.16 3.06 34.67
C GLU A 279 31.16 2.40 35.64
N SER A 280 32.43 2.83 35.63
CA SER A 280 33.32 2.83 36.80
C SER A 280 34.58 3.70 36.56
N THR A 281 34.68 4.77 37.33
CA THR A 281 35.90 5.31 37.99
C THR A 281 37.27 5.16 37.33
N GLY A 282 37.74 6.29 36.78
CA GLY A 282 39.05 6.92 36.98
C GLY A 282 40.35 6.11 36.98
N GLU A 283 41.23 6.41 36.01
CA GLU A 283 42.65 6.63 36.28
C GLU A 283 43.29 7.51 35.18
N LYS A 284 44.00 8.56 35.58
CA LYS A 284 44.81 9.45 34.72
C LYS A 284 46.20 8.85 34.57
N VAL A 285 46.63 8.51 33.35
CA VAL A 285 48.07 8.44 33.02
C VAL A 285 48.34 9.06 31.64
N LYS A 286 49.45 9.79 31.61
CA LYS A 286 49.96 10.74 30.61
C LYS A 286 51.00 10.04 29.73
N GLY A 287 51.00 10.22 28.40
CA GLY A 287 52.20 9.88 27.62
C GLY A 287 52.09 9.71 26.10
N LYS A 288 52.46 10.78 25.38
CA LYS A 288 53.33 10.85 24.18
C LYS A 288 53.01 10.08 22.86
N ARG A 289 52.78 10.91 21.82
CA ARG A 289 53.49 11.05 20.51
C ARG A 289 53.45 9.94 19.43
N GLY A 290 53.25 10.42 18.18
CA GLY A 290 53.73 9.85 16.89
C GLY A 290 52.61 9.21 16.05
N VAL A 291 51.99 9.86 15.04
CA VAL A 291 52.45 10.24 13.67
C VAL A 291 52.65 9.06 12.71
N SER A 292 52.07 9.23 11.51
CA SER A 292 52.19 8.50 10.22
C SER A 292 51.29 7.25 10.07
N SER A 293 50.40 7.12 9.07
CA SER A 293 50.40 7.40 7.62
C SER A 293 51.36 6.53 6.81
N SER A 294 50.88 5.41 6.29
CA SER A 294 51.27 4.95 4.95
C SER A 294 50.34 3.82 4.46
N SER A 295 49.87 4.06 3.25
CA SER A 295 49.15 3.21 2.31
C SER A 295 49.96 2.03 1.78
N ALA A 296 49.21 1.07 1.20
CA ALA A 296 49.56 0.15 0.10
C ALA A 296 49.86 -1.34 0.49
N PRO A 297 49.77 -2.30 -0.46
CA PRO A 297 48.58 -3.17 -0.55
C PRO A 297 48.90 -4.68 -0.80
N ILE A 298 47.83 -5.49 -0.89
CA ILE A 298 47.72 -6.83 -1.54
C ILE A 298 48.51 -8.01 -0.95
N SER A 299 47.79 -9.05 -0.50
CA SER A 299 48.03 -10.42 -0.98
C SER A 299 46.75 -11.26 -0.88
N LEU A 300 46.40 -11.89 -2.00
CA LEU A 300 45.36 -12.89 -2.16
C LEU A 300 45.87 -14.23 -1.60
N GLY A 301 45.15 -14.80 -0.64
CA GLY A 301 45.35 -16.17 -0.19
C GLY A 301 44.05 -16.95 -0.34
N GLU A 302 44.04 -17.90 -1.27
CA GLU A 302 43.01 -18.93 -1.39
C GLU A 302 43.03 -19.84 -0.15
N GLU A 303 41.91 -19.95 0.56
CA GLU A 303 41.67 -21.06 1.49
C GLU A 303 40.53 -21.95 1.01
N LYS A 304 40.86 -23.24 0.82
CA LYS A 304 39.95 -24.34 0.51
C LYS A 304 39.06 -24.66 1.73
N PRO A 305 37.80 -25.12 1.53
CA PRO A 305 36.88 -25.33 2.63
C PRO A 305 37.11 -26.68 3.31
N ALA A 306 37.41 -26.65 4.61
CA ALA A 306 37.47 -27.83 5.48
C ALA A 306 36.12 -28.11 6.16
N GLY A 307 35.66 -29.35 6.04
CA GLY A 307 35.10 -30.12 7.15
C GLY A 307 33.67 -29.82 7.61
N LYS A 308 32.71 -30.54 7.05
CA LYS A 308 31.36 -30.79 7.63
C LYS A 308 31.47 -31.34 9.06
N ARG A 309 30.90 -30.65 10.06
CA ARG A 309 30.51 -31.26 11.34
C ARG A 309 28.98 -31.35 11.42
N LYS A 310 28.49 -32.59 11.45
CA LYS A 310 27.09 -32.95 11.72
C LYS A 310 26.79 -32.62 13.19
N VAL A 311 25.74 -31.86 13.46
CA VAL A 311 25.17 -31.66 14.80
C VAL A 311 23.87 -32.45 14.87
N ALA A 312 23.77 -33.32 15.89
CA ALA A 312 22.64 -34.21 16.13
C ALA A 312 21.39 -33.44 16.62
N PRO A 313 20.17 -33.97 16.37
CA PRO A 313 18.93 -33.33 16.83
C PRO A 313 18.68 -33.59 18.32
N ILE A 314 18.42 -32.52 19.06
CA ILE A 314 17.97 -32.55 20.46
C ILE A 314 16.48 -32.89 20.47
N THR A 315 16.13 -34.07 20.98
CA THR A 315 14.76 -34.52 21.21
C THR A 315 14.28 -33.97 22.56
N THR A 316 13.41 -32.96 22.55
CA THR A 316 12.75 -32.49 23.78
C THR A 316 11.46 -33.27 23.99
N VAL A 317 11.50 -34.21 24.94
CA VAL A 317 10.34 -34.98 25.42
C VAL A 317 9.50 -34.08 26.34
N VAL A 318 8.28 -33.73 25.93
CA VAL A 318 7.31 -33.05 26.80
C VAL A 318 6.51 -34.09 27.57
N LYS A 319 6.72 -34.12 28.88
CA LYS A 319 6.06 -35.01 29.83
C LYS A 319 4.66 -34.46 30.17
N VAL A 320 3.61 -35.14 29.73
CA VAL A 320 2.21 -34.81 30.03
C VAL A 320 1.89 -35.24 31.47
N VAL A 321 1.66 -34.27 32.36
CA VAL A 321 1.17 -34.53 33.73
C VAL A 321 -0.36 -34.45 33.74
N LYS A 322 -0.99 -35.61 33.95
CA LYS A 322 -2.44 -35.81 34.07
C LYS A 322 -2.91 -35.32 35.44
N ARG A 323 -3.67 -34.22 35.50
CA ARG A 323 -4.34 -33.76 36.74
C ARG A 323 -5.49 -34.70 37.10
N ARG A 324 -5.46 -35.24 38.31
CA ARG A 324 -6.53 -36.05 38.92
C ARG A 324 -7.71 -35.16 39.32
N LYS A 325 -8.92 -35.61 38.98
CA LYS A 325 -10.21 -35.19 39.54
C LYS A 325 -10.22 -35.45 41.05
N ASN A 326 -10.71 -34.49 41.82
CA ASN A 326 -11.11 -34.73 43.21
C ASN A 326 -12.59 -34.34 43.33
N ASP A 327 -13.43 -35.35 43.50
CA ASP A 327 -14.79 -35.22 44.03
C ASP A 327 -14.71 -34.92 45.53
N LYS A 328 -15.38 -33.86 45.97
CA LYS A 328 -16.04 -33.81 47.28
C LYS A 328 -17.33 -33.01 47.12
N GLY A 329 -18.44 -33.74 47.15
CA GLY A 329 -19.75 -33.17 47.37
C GLY A 329 -19.88 -32.64 48.80
N LEU A 330 -20.69 -31.59 48.94
CA LEU A 330 -21.37 -31.26 50.18
C LEU A 330 -22.86 -31.12 49.83
N LYS A 331 -23.64 -32.04 50.41
CA LYS A 331 -25.10 -32.18 50.40
C LYS A 331 -25.75 -32.68 49.12
#